data_AF-A0A7W6KLQ4-F1
#
_entry.id   AF-A0A7W6KLQ4-F1
#
_cell.length_a   1.000
_cell.length_b   1.000
_cell.length_c   1.000
_cell.angle_alpha   90.00
_cell.angle_beta   90.00
_cell.angle_gamma   90.00
#
_symmetry.space_group_name_H-M   'P 1'
#
loop_
_entity.id
_entity.type
_entity.pdbx_description
1 polymer ?
#
loop_
_entity_poly.entity_id
_entity_poly.type
_entity_poly.pdbx_seq_one_letter_code
_entity_poly.pdbx_strand_id
1 'polypeptide(L)'
;MDLLPSEGCALWCYCLTMQPIHLFYSWQSDRGSKVCRNFIRHALEAAVANLKDSHGLEIFIDSDTSGVPGTPHVSETILGKIRECDVFIGDVTFVGSTSNGKKMPNPNVMIEFGYARGVLTDRKILLLMNTAFGPAQELPFDLAHLRHPTQYSVQEDASDGVRRGQRAKLAETLTTSQC
;
A
#
# COMPACT_ATOMS: atom_id res chain seq x y z
N MET A 1 -19.26 0.99 -63.95
CA MET A 1 -17.87 0.81 -64.43
C MET A 1 -16.99 1.71 -63.58
N ASP A 2 -16.96 1.43 -62.28
CA ASP A 2 -16.13 0.38 -61.65
C ASP A 2 -14.67 0.83 -61.59
N LEU A 3 -14.21 1.04 -60.36
CA LEU A 3 -12.93 0.54 -59.81
C LEU A 3 -12.83 0.99 -58.33
N LEU A 4 -13.18 0.07 -57.40
CA LEU A 4 -12.41 -0.13 -56.16
C LEU A 4 -11.04 -0.76 -56.54
N PRO A 5 -9.98 -0.80 -55.71
CA PRO A 5 -9.88 -0.79 -54.23
C PRO A 5 -8.78 0.21 -53.71
N SER A 6 -8.48 0.44 -52.43
CA SER A 6 -8.02 -0.51 -51.41
C SER A 6 -8.11 0.05 -49.98
N GLU A 7 -8.26 -0.90 -49.07
CA GLU A 7 -8.32 -0.76 -47.62
C GLU A 7 -7.21 0.11 -47.02
N GLY A 8 -7.61 1.07 -46.19
CA GLY A 8 -6.72 1.88 -45.38
C GLY A 8 -7.18 1.81 -43.93
N CYS A 9 -6.74 0.74 -43.27
CA CYS A 9 -6.80 0.50 -41.84
C CYS A 9 -6.54 1.80 -41.04
N ALA A 10 -7.62 2.45 -40.60
CA ALA A 10 -7.57 3.41 -39.52
C ALA A 10 -8.34 2.80 -38.34
N LEU A 11 -7.90 1.60 -37.94
CA LEU A 11 -7.94 1.22 -36.53
C LEU A 11 -7.07 2.24 -35.80
N TRP A 12 -7.63 3.42 -35.54
CA TRP A 12 -7.32 4.16 -34.33
C TRP A 12 -7.81 3.29 -33.20
N CYS A 13 -7.06 2.22 -32.92
CA CYS A 13 -7.02 1.61 -31.62
C CYS A 13 -6.60 2.78 -30.73
N TYR A 14 -7.60 3.42 -30.11
CA TYR A 14 -7.41 4.09 -28.85
C TYR A 14 -6.78 3.03 -27.95
N CYS A 15 -5.46 2.92 -28.02
CA CYS A 15 -4.68 2.41 -26.92
C CYS A 15 -4.89 3.49 -25.86
N LEU A 16 -6.02 3.38 -25.15
CA LEU A 16 -6.22 4.00 -23.87
C LEU A 16 -5.04 3.50 -23.06
N THR A 17 -3.95 4.25 -23.07
CA THR A 17 -2.86 4.04 -22.15
C THR A 17 -3.47 4.31 -20.79
N MET A 18 -3.93 3.25 -20.12
CA MET A 18 -4.30 3.33 -18.72
C MET A 18 -3.07 3.92 -18.03
N GLN A 19 -3.23 5.12 -17.50
CA GLN A 19 -2.18 5.74 -16.70
C GLN A 19 -1.87 4.78 -15.56
N PRO A 20 -0.58 4.56 -15.25
CA PRO A 20 -0.20 3.70 -14.14
C PRO A 20 -0.80 4.25 -12.85
N ILE A 21 -1.31 3.35 -12.01
CA ILE A 21 -1.83 3.70 -10.68
C ILE A 21 -0.64 3.92 -9.75
N HIS A 22 -0.57 5.08 -9.10
CA HIS A 22 0.48 5.40 -8.16
C HIS A 22 0.07 5.04 -6.73
N LEU A 23 0.80 4.11 -6.11
CA LEU A 23 0.60 3.66 -4.74
C LEU A 23 1.71 4.22 -3.87
N PHE A 24 1.37 5.00 -2.84
CA PHE A 24 2.34 5.41 -1.82
C PHE A 24 2.27 4.47 -0.61
N TYR A 25 3.39 3.81 -0.30
CA TYR A 25 3.52 2.94 0.85
C TYR A 25 4.25 3.65 2.00
N SER A 26 3.54 3.89 3.08
CA SER A 26 4.02 4.39 4.38
C SER A 26 4.22 3.24 5.35
N TRP A 27 5.42 3.10 5.93
CA TRP A 27 5.76 2.01 6.84
C TRP A 27 6.36 2.50 8.15
N GLN A 28 6.27 1.65 9.17
CA GLN A 28 7.03 1.81 10.40
C GLN A 28 8.36 1.04 10.38
N SER A 29 9.37 1.57 11.06
CA SER A 29 10.73 1.00 11.12
C SER A 29 11.09 0.42 12.49
N ASP A 30 10.17 0.42 13.44
CA ASP A 30 10.42 0.05 14.84
C ASP A 30 10.27 -1.47 15.09
N ARG A 31 9.59 -2.19 14.20
CA ARG A 31 9.48 -3.66 14.23
C ARG A 31 10.42 -4.32 13.23
N GLY A 32 10.72 -5.59 13.46
CA GLY A 32 11.54 -6.39 12.56
C GLY A 32 11.08 -6.30 11.10
N SER A 33 11.96 -5.83 10.22
CA SER A 33 11.62 -5.60 8.80
C SER A 33 11.12 -6.86 8.08
N LYS A 34 11.60 -8.04 8.48
CA LYS A 34 11.19 -9.36 7.95
C LYS A 34 9.74 -9.73 8.27
N VAL A 35 9.11 -9.07 9.24
CA VAL A 35 7.72 -9.31 9.66
C VAL A 35 6.81 -8.10 9.46
N CYS A 36 7.38 -6.93 9.17
CA CYS A 36 6.65 -5.71 8.84
C CYS A 36 7.13 -5.09 7.52
N ARG A 37 7.97 -4.06 7.54
CA ARG A 37 8.33 -3.26 6.35
C ARG A 37 8.55 -4.06 5.07
N ASN A 38 9.49 -5.02 5.09
CA ASN A 38 9.84 -5.81 3.91
C ASN A 38 8.80 -6.91 3.66
N PHE A 39 8.18 -7.45 4.72
CA PHE A 39 7.08 -8.42 4.58
C PHE A 39 5.92 -7.83 3.78
N ILE A 40 5.46 -6.64 4.17
CA ILE A 40 4.38 -5.91 3.50
C ILE A 40 4.80 -5.51 2.09
N ARG A 41 6.01 -4.93 1.92
CA ARG A 41 6.52 -4.56 0.60
C ARG A 41 6.46 -5.72 -0.39
N HIS A 42 6.99 -6.87 0.00
CA HIS A 42 6.97 -8.05 -0.86
C HIS A 42 5.55 -8.60 -1.09
N ALA A 43 4.61 -8.40 -0.15
CA ALA A 43 3.21 -8.75 -0.35
C ALA A 43 2.54 -7.82 -1.39
N LEU A 44 2.84 -6.53 -1.32
CA LEU A 44 2.36 -5.53 -2.28
C LEU A 44 2.91 -5.81 -3.68
N GLU A 45 4.21 -6.09 -3.80
CA GLU A 45 4.84 -6.45 -5.08
C GLU A 45 4.19 -7.69 -5.71
N ALA A 46 3.92 -8.72 -4.91
CA ALA A 46 3.22 -9.92 -5.37
C ALA A 46 1.76 -9.63 -5.78
N ALA A 47 1.04 -8.78 -5.02
CA ALA A 47 -0.31 -8.37 -5.36
C ALA A 47 -0.35 -7.55 -6.67
N VAL A 48 0.59 -6.63 -6.86
CA VAL A 48 0.73 -5.84 -8.09
C VAL A 48 1.00 -6.75 -9.29
N ALA A 49 1.91 -7.72 -9.16
CA ALA A 49 2.16 -8.69 -10.22
C ALA A 49 0.90 -9.48 -10.59
N ASN A 50 0.16 -9.97 -9.59
CA ASN A 50 -1.09 -10.68 -9.81
C ASN A 50 -2.16 -9.80 -10.48
N LEU A 51 -2.30 -8.53 -10.10
CA LEU A 51 -3.26 -7.59 -10.70
C LEU A 51 -2.88 -7.22 -12.14
N LYS A 52 -1.57 -7.15 -12.44
CA LYS A 52 -1.08 -7.00 -13.80
C LYS A 52 -1.46 -8.20 -14.66
N ASP A 53 -1.20 -9.41 -14.18
CA ASP A 53 -1.47 -10.64 -14.93
C ASP A 53 -2.97 -10.90 -15.13
N SER A 54 -3.80 -10.60 -14.13
CA SER A 54 -5.26 -10.89 -14.16
C SER A 54 -6.10 -9.77 -14.78
N HIS A 55 -5.68 -8.51 -14.65
CA HIS A 55 -6.49 -7.35 -15.03
C HIS A 55 -5.76 -6.35 -15.92
N GLY A 56 -4.48 -6.57 -16.25
CA GLY A 56 -3.68 -5.64 -17.06
C GLY A 56 -3.39 -4.31 -16.35
N LEU A 57 -3.50 -4.25 -15.02
CA LEU A 57 -3.26 -3.04 -14.25
C LEU A 57 -1.76 -2.78 -14.07
N GLU A 58 -1.30 -1.60 -14.50
CA GLU A 58 0.04 -1.11 -14.19
C GLU A 58 -0.02 -0.31 -12.88
N ILE A 59 0.71 -0.75 -11.85
CA ILE A 59 0.74 -0.11 -10.53
C ILE A 59 2.20 0.15 -10.15
N PHE A 60 2.52 1.39 -9.80
CA PHE A 60 3.84 1.79 -9.31
C PHE A 60 3.82 1.98 -7.80
N ILE A 61 4.68 1.26 -7.08
CA ILE A 61 4.84 1.41 -5.63
C ILE A 61 5.94 2.43 -5.36
N ASP A 62 5.55 3.55 -4.77
CA ASP A 62 6.45 4.58 -4.27
C ASP A 62 6.48 4.62 -2.73
N SER A 63 7.50 5.27 -2.19
CA SER A 63 7.82 5.32 -0.77
C SER A 63 8.82 6.45 -0.50
N ASP A 64 8.94 6.87 0.78
CA ASP A 64 9.97 7.80 1.28
C ASP A 64 10.34 8.93 0.29
N THR A 65 11.64 9.19 0.11
CA THR A 65 12.20 10.13 -0.86
C THR A 65 12.77 9.40 -2.09
N SER A 66 12.43 8.12 -2.30
CA SER A 66 12.92 7.29 -3.40
C SER A 66 12.68 7.96 -4.76
N GLY A 67 13.65 7.85 -5.67
CA GLY A 67 13.53 8.43 -7.01
C GLY A 67 13.65 9.96 -7.09
N VAL A 68 13.84 10.66 -5.97
CA VAL A 68 14.06 12.13 -5.95
C VAL A 68 15.57 12.43 -5.86
N PRO A 69 16.16 13.13 -6.86
CA PRO A 69 17.59 13.41 -6.88
C PRO A 69 18.02 14.44 -5.83
N GLY A 70 19.25 14.32 -5.35
CA GLY A 70 19.87 15.29 -4.42
C GLY A 70 19.55 15.04 -2.95
N THR A 71 19.43 16.13 -2.18
CA THR A 71 19.10 16.10 -0.73
C THR A 71 17.75 16.80 -0.53
N PRO A 72 16.64 16.15 -0.89
CA PRO A 72 15.32 16.77 -0.81
C PRO A 72 14.89 17.00 0.64
N HIS A 73 13.99 17.97 0.84
CA HIS A 73 13.36 18.18 2.13
C HIS A 73 12.39 17.01 2.42
N VAL A 74 12.84 16.06 3.25
CA VAL A 74 12.21 14.74 3.45
C VAL A 74 10.70 14.82 3.64
N SER A 75 10.24 15.62 4.60
CA SER A 75 8.81 15.73 4.91
C SER A 75 8.01 16.36 3.76
N GLU A 76 8.55 17.37 3.08
CA GLU A 76 7.83 18.04 1.98
C GLU A 76 7.69 17.09 0.79
N THR A 77 8.75 16.35 0.47
CA THR A 77 8.74 15.35 -0.60
C THR A 77 7.74 14.23 -0.33
N ILE A 78 7.73 13.68 0.88
CA ILE A 78 6.78 12.62 1.27
C ILE A 78 5.32 13.13 1.15
N LEU A 79 5.03 14.32 1.70
CA LEU A 79 3.69 14.90 1.62
C LEU A 79 3.28 15.27 0.18
N GLY A 80 4.23 15.64 -0.67
CA GLY A 80 4.02 15.83 -2.11
C GLY A 80 3.59 14.52 -2.77
N LYS A 81 4.36 13.45 -2.58
CA LYS A 81 4.05 12.12 -3.12
C LYS A 81 2.71 11.57 -2.62
N ILE A 82 2.38 11.76 -1.35
CA ILE A 82 1.07 11.36 -0.79
C ILE A 82 -0.08 12.15 -1.43
N ARG A 83 0.11 13.44 -1.71
CA ARG A 83 -0.91 14.27 -2.37
C ARG A 83 -1.17 13.82 -3.80
N GLU A 84 -0.12 13.36 -4.48
CA GLU A 84 -0.15 13.01 -5.90
C GLU A 84 -0.49 11.54 -6.16
N CYS A 85 -0.49 10.67 -5.13
CA CYS A 85 -0.77 9.26 -5.31
C CYS A 85 -2.27 8.96 -5.50
N ASP A 86 -2.56 7.84 -6.15
CA ASP A 86 -3.91 7.32 -6.34
C ASP A 86 -4.39 6.52 -5.14
N VAL A 87 -3.48 5.80 -4.48
CA VAL A 87 -3.74 4.96 -3.32
C VAL A 87 -2.67 5.19 -2.26
N PHE A 88 -3.09 5.38 -1.01
CA PHE A 88 -2.20 5.40 0.15
C PHE A 88 -2.30 4.08 0.91
N ILE A 89 -1.15 3.51 1.26
CA ILE A 89 -1.05 2.32 2.10
C ILE A 89 -0.24 2.63 3.36
N GLY A 90 -0.82 2.42 4.54
CA GLY A 90 -0.15 2.65 5.83
C GLY A 90 0.00 1.39 6.69
N ASP A 91 1.21 1.12 7.20
CA ASP A 91 1.46 0.10 8.23
C ASP A 91 1.15 0.65 9.63
N VAL A 92 -0.03 0.32 10.16
CA VAL A 92 -0.49 0.75 11.50
C VAL A 92 -0.17 -0.29 12.59
N THR A 93 0.80 -1.17 12.35
CA THR A 93 1.30 -2.10 13.37
C THR A 93 1.77 -1.34 14.62
N PHE A 94 1.40 -1.84 15.80
CA PHE A 94 1.83 -1.23 17.06
C PHE A 94 3.34 -1.31 17.26
N VAL A 95 3.96 -0.16 17.53
CA VAL A 95 5.41 -0.03 17.76
C VAL A 95 5.79 0.20 19.21
N GLY A 96 4.84 0.61 20.04
CA GLY A 96 5.06 0.84 21.46
C GLY A 96 3.78 0.91 22.28
N SER A 97 3.94 1.20 23.56
CA SER A 97 2.83 1.41 24.49
C SER A 97 3.13 2.51 25.50
N THR A 98 2.09 3.15 26.00
CA THR A 98 2.17 4.08 27.13
C THR A 98 2.41 3.33 28.46
N SER A 99 2.75 4.05 29.53
CA SER A 99 2.87 3.49 30.88
C SER A 99 1.60 2.80 31.38
N ASN A 100 0.42 3.23 30.90
CA ASN A 100 -0.88 2.64 31.23
C ASN A 100 -1.27 1.49 30.27
N GLY A 101 -0.36 1.02 29.42
CA GLY A 101 -0.59 -0.11 28.53
C GLY A 101 -1.28 0.20 27.20
N LYS A 102 -1.72 1.44 26.96
CA LYS A 102 -2.29 1.84 25.65
C LYS A 102 -1.26 1.66 24.54
N LYS A 103 -1.54 0.83 23.54
CA LYS A 103 -0.67 0.59 22.38
C LYS A 103 -0.72 1.75 21.39
N MET A 104 0.38 1.96 20.67
CA MET A 104 0.55 3.07 19.74
C MET A 104 1.18 2.60 18.43
N PRO A 105 0.58 2.93 17.27
CA PRO A 105 1.24 2.80 15.97
C PRO A 105 2.34 3.85 15.83
N ASN A 106 3.13 3.75 14.76
CA ASN A 106 4.22 4.68 14.51
C ASN A 106 3.69 6.11 14.23
N PRO A 107 4.25 7.15 14.90
CA PRO A 107 3.74 8.51 14.77
C PRO A 107 3.95 9.11 13.37
N ASN A 108 5.02 8.75 12.65
CA ASN A 108 5.24 9.24 11.29
C ASN A 108 4.17 8.70 10.34
N VAL A 109 3.88 7.39 10.42
CA VAL A 109 2.80 6.77 9.63
C VAL A 109 1.45 7.41 9.94
N MET A 110 1.19 7.74 11.21
CA MET A 110 -0.06 8.41 11.60
C MET A 110 -0.18 9.84 11.08
N ILE A 111 0.93 10.60 11.03
CA ILE A 111 0.97 11.94 10.42
C ILE A 111 0.68 11.84 8.92
N GLU A 112 1.36 10.91 8.24
CA GLU A 112 1.18 10.68 6.80
C GLU A 112 -0.24 10.22 6.46
N PHE A 113 -0.82 9.32 7.26
CA PHE A 113 -2.21 8.90 7.16
C PHE A 113 -3.19 10.07 7.38
N GLY A 114 -2.97 10.88 8.41
CA GLY A 114 -3.80 12.06 8.69
C GLY A 114 -3.79 13.05 7.51
N TYR A 115 -2.61 13.27 6.93
CA TYR A 115 -2.47 14.08 5.73
C TYR A 115 -3.13 13.44 4.50
N ALA A 116 -2.94 12.14 4.29
CA ALA A 116 -3.59 11.38 3.21
C ALA A 116 -5.11 11.51 3.27
N ARG A 117 -5.73 11.43 4.46
CA ARG A 117 -7.17 11.67 4.64
C ARG A 117 -7.61 13.09 4.33
N GLY A 118 -6.72 14.06 4.47
CA GLY A 118 -6.98 15.46 4.14
C GLY A 118 -6.94 15.76 2.64
N VAL A 119 -6.20 14.97 1.86
CA VAL A 119 -5.97 15.23 0.42
C VAL A 119 -6.54 14.15 -0.51
N LEU A 120 -6.81 12.95 0.02
CA LEU A 120 -7.43 11.82 -0.67
C LEU A 120 -8.80 11.51 -0.06
N THR A 121 -9.59 10.67 -0.74
CA THR A 121 -10.82 10.12 -0.17
C THR A 121 -10.51 8.87 0.65
N ASP A 122 -11.31 8.58 1.69
CA ASP A 122 -11.10 7.37 2.53
C ASP A 122 -11.12 6.07 1.69
N ARG A 123 -11.77 6.06 0.51
CA ARG A 123 -11.77 4.91 -0.41
C ARG A 123 -10.42 4.65 -1.10
N LYS A 124 -9.54 5.66 -1.13
CA LYS A 124 -8.18 5.57 -1.67
C LYS A 124 -7.15 5.19 -0.60
N ILE A 125 -7.60 4.88 0.62
CA ILE A 125 -6.71 4.62 1.75
C ILE A 125 -6.90 3.18 2.20
N LEU A 126 -5.80 2.44 2.24
CA LEU A 126 -5.74 1.07 2.75
C LEU A 126 -4.77 1.01 3.94
N LEU A 127 -5.21 0.45 5.05
CA LEU A 127 -4.36 0.26 6.22
C LEU A 127 -4.02 -1.22 6.36
N LEU A 128 -2.77 -1.51 6.71
CA LEU A 128 -2.26 -2.86 6.95
C LEU A 128 -1.77 -2.98 8.39
N MET A 129 -1.91 -4.17 8.98
CA MET A 129 -1.50 -4.39 10.37
C MET A 129 -1.02 -5.82 10.61
N ASN A 130 0.15 -5.94 11.25
CA ASN A 130 0.59 -7.21 11.85
C ASN A 130 0.00 -7.37 13.25
N THR A 131 -0.98 -8.26 13.39
CA THR A 131 -1.68 -8.48 14.66
C THR A 131 -0.89 -9.31 15.68
N ALA A 132 0.29 -9.80 15.32
CA ALA A 132 1.24 -10.37 16.28
C ALA A 132 1.62 -9.37 17.39
N PHE A 133 1.52 -8.07 17.12
CA PHE A 133 1.85 -6.99 18.06
C PHE A 133 0.64 -6.39 18.77
N GLY A 134 -0.56 -6.92 18.52
CA GLY A 134 -1.79 -6.53 19.19
C GLY A 134 -3.02 -6.56 18.27
N PRO A 135 -4.23 -6.65 18.84
CA PRO A 135 -5.46 -6.70 18.07
C PRO A 135 -5.84 -5.32 17.51
N ALA A 136 -6.47 -5.28 16.34
CA ALA A 136 -6.89 -4.03 15.68
C ALA A 136 -7.90 -3.22 16.52
N GLN A 137 -8.58 -3.85 17.47
CA GLN A 137 -9.53 -3.20 18.40
C GLN A 137 -8.84 -2.25 19.38
N GLU A 138 -7.53 -2.37 19.59
CA GLU A 138 -6.75 -1.47 20.44
C GLU A 138 -6.19 -0.26 19.68
N LEU A 139 -6.51 -0.11 18.39
CA LEU A 139 -6.07 1.05 17.60
C LEU A 139 -6.64 2.35 18.20
N PRO A 140 -5.93 3.49 18.06
CA PRO A 140 -6.42 4.79 18.52
C PRO A 140 -7.81 5.12 17.99
N PHE A 141 -8.58 5.92 18.75
CA PHE A 141 -9.98 6.23 18.44
C PHE A 141 -10.18 6.79 17.02
N ASP A 142 -9.21 7.54 16.49
CA ASP A 142 -9.21 8.08 15.12
C ASP A 142 -9.34 6.98 14.05
N LEU A 143 -8.83 5.77 14.33
CA LEU A 143 -8.91 4.59 13.46
C LEU A 143 -10.07 3.67 13.84
N ALA A 144 -10.58 3.76 15.07
CA ALA A 144 -11.61 2.84 15.59
C ALA A 144 -12.96 2.98 14.87
N HIS A 145 -13.24 4.13 14.27
CA HIS A 145 -14.47 4.38 13.50
C HIS A 145 -14.36 4.00 12.01
N LEU A 146 -13.19 3.58 11.56
CA LEU A 146 -12.95 3.14 10.19
C LEU A 146 -13.09 1.62 10.06
N ARG A 147 -13.21 1.13 8.83
CA ARG A 147 -13.07 -0.30 8.54
C ARG A 147 -11.71 -0.76 9.08
N HIS A 148 -11.69 -1.89 9.80
CA HIS A 148 -10.45 -2.42 10.34
C HIS A 148 -9.39 -2.60 9.23
N PRO A 149 -8.10 -2.39 9.53
CA PRO A 149 -7.01 -2.65 8.61
C PRO A 149 -7.06 -4.06 8.05
N THR A 150 -6.50 -4.27 6.87
CA THR A 150 -6.21 -5.62 6.38
C THR A 150 -5.14 -6.23 7.27
N GLN A 151 -5.48 -7.38 7.87
CA GLN A 151 -4.70 -7.98 8.94
C GLN A 151 -3.88 -9.15 8.41
N TYR A 152 -2.67 -9.29 8.95
CA TYR A 152 -1.89 -10.51 8.88
C TYR A 152 -1.24 -10.75 10.25
N SER A 153 -0.70 -11.94 10.50
CA SER A 153 -0.03 -12.24 11.77
C SER A 153 1.25 -13.02 11.55
N VAL A 154 2.37 -12.41 11.93
CA VAL A 154 3.70 -13.02 11.83
C VAL A 154 4.54 -12.58 13.03
N GLN A 155 4.93 -13.54 13.86
CA GLN A 155 5.85 -13.34 14.99
C GLN A 155 7.29 -13.13 14.50
N GLU A 156 8.10 -12.42 15.29
CA GLU A 156 9.50 -12.12 14.93
C GLU A 156 10.36 -13.37 14.73
N ASP A 157 10.07 -14.43 15.47
CA ASP A 157 10.76 -15.73 15.44
C ASP A 157 10.18 -16.72 14.41
N ALA A 158 9.18 -16.31 13.62
CA ALA A 158 8.56 -17.18 12.63
C ALA A 158 9.61 -17.77 11.66
N SER A 159 9.40 -18.99 11.18
CA SER A 159 10.28 -19.57 10.16
C SER A 159 10.10 -18.91 8.80
N ASP A 160 11.07 -19.05 7.89
CA ASP A 160 10.94 -18.55 6.52
C ASP A 160 9.74 -19.16 5.78
N GLY A 161 9.42 -20.43 6.04
CA GLY A 161 8.25 -21.09 5.48
C GLY A 161 6.95 -20.41 5.90
N VAL A 162 6.81 -20.12 7.20
CA VAL A 162 5.63 -19.42 7.74
C VAL A 162 5.53 -18.01 7.16
N ARG A 163 6.64 -17.26 7.12
CA ARG A 163 6.68 -15.93 6.50
C ARG A 163 6.25 -15.95 5.04
N ARG A 164 6.73 -16.92 4.25
CA ARG A 164 6.34 -17.05 2.83
C ARG A 164 4.84 -17.33 2.69
N GLY A 165 4.31 -18.27 3.47
CA GLY A 165 2.89 -18.63 3.42
C GLY A 165 1.97 -17.46 3.80
N GLN A 166 2.27 -16.77 4.90
CA GLN A 166 1.48 -15.60 5.33
C GLN A 166 1.57 -14.45 4.32
N ARG A 167 2.75 -14.24 3.71
CA ARG A 167 2.92 -13.22 2.67
C ARG A 167 2.08 -13.51 1.43
N ALA A 168 2.06 -14.76 0.98
CA ALA A 168 1.23 -15.17 -0.16
C ALA A 168 -0.26 -14.94 0.13
N LYS A 169 -0.72 -15.30 1.34
CA LYS A 169 -2.10 -15.05 1.79
C LYS A 169 -2.43 -13.54 1.84
N LEU A 170 -1.51 -12.72 2.33
CA LEU A 170 -1.69 -11.27 2.33
C LEU A 170 -1.80 -10.73 0.89
N ALA A 171 -0.91 -11.16 -0.01
CA ALA A 171 -0.95 -10.76 -1.42
C ALA A 171 -2.29 -11.12 -2.09
N GLU A 172 -2.79 -12.33 -1.87
CA GLU A 172 -4.11 -12.78 -2.36
C GLU A 172 -5.26 -11.93 -1.79
N THR A 173 -5.19 -11.61 -0.50
CA THR A 173 -6.18 -10.73 0.15
C THR A 173 -6.17 -9.35 -0.51
N LEU A 174 -4.99 -8.81 -0.82
CA LEU A 174 -4.84 -7.49 -1.46
C LEU A 174 -5.37 -7.47 -2.91
N THR A 175 -5.40 -8.61 -3.60
CA THR A 175 -5.98 -8.70 -4.96
C THR A 175 -7.48 -8.98 -4.96
N THR A 176 -8.01 -9.65 -3.93
CA THR A 176 -9.41 -10.11 -3.89
C THR A 176 -10.32 -9.25 -3.03
N SER A 177 -9.76 -8.35 -2.21
CA SER A 177 -10.53 -7.51 -1.31
C SER A 177 -11.51 -6.65 -2.12
N GLN A 178 -12.76 -7.10 -2.14
CA GLN A 178 -13.92 -6.33 -2.56
C GLN A 178 -13.93 -5.04 -1.74
N CYS A 179 -13.62 -3.94 -2.43
CA CYS A 179 -13.92 -2.58 -1.98
C CYS A 179 -15.42 -2.43 -1.77
#